data_AF-A0A941ZL95-F1
#
_entry.id   AF-A0A941ZL95-F1
#
_cell.length_a   1.000
_cell.length_b   1.000
_cell.length_c   1.000
_cell.angle_alpha   90.00
_cell.angle_beta   90.00
_cell.angle_gamma   90.00
#
_symmetry.space_group_name_H-M   'P 1'
#
loop_
_entity.id
_entity.type
_entity.pdbx_description
1 polymer ?
#
loop_
_entity_poly.entity_id
_entity_poly.type
_entity_poly.pdbx_seq_one_letter_code
_entity_poly.pdbx_strand_id
1 'polypeptide(L)'
;MVCRKMLSGLGLSLAALMLVGCEQMNVDEQVAALCRQDGGIKVHEKVLLPREQLSPHGDPKFFKSWNEESGDYLFLAKNEKIKTSSPTIDKTTYTIVRESDGKTLGTYVSYLRRGGDILPRLGPESARACPQYTSDRLFVRTVFASKD
;
A
#
# COMPACT_ATOMS: atom_id res chain seq x y z
N MET A 1 6.77 15.10 19.15
CA MET A 1 7.82 14.35 19.88
C MET A 1 9.15 14.83 19.33
N VAL A 2 10.05 15.28 20.19
CA VAL A 2 11.12 16.21 19.78
C VAL A 2 12.44 15.46 19.65
N CYS A 3 12.92 15.22 18.42
CA CYS A 3 14.34 14.89 18.15
C CYS A 3 15.16 16.21 18.30
N ARG A 4 15.08 16.88 19.48
CA ARG A 4 15.87 18.09 19.81
C ARG A 4 17.14 17.65 20.51
N LYS A 5 18.25 17.83 19.80
CA LYS A 5 19.55 18.31 20.28
C LYS A 5 19.84 18.07 21.77
N MET A 6 20.43 16.92 22.09
CA MET A 6 21.43 16.87 23.16
C MET A 6 22.78 16.54 22.52
N LEU A 7 23.50 17.59 22.15
CA LEU A 7 24.93 17.55 21.90
C LEU A 7 25.60 18.09 23.16
N SER A 8 26.07 17.20 24.03
CA SER A 8 27.20 17.52 24.91
C SER A 8 27.97 16.25 25.25
N GLY A 9 29.07 16.04 24.50
CA GLY A 9 30.28 15.38 24.98
C GLY A 9 30.18 13.92 25.42
N LEU A 10 30.24 12.99 24.46
CA LEU A 10 31.23 11.88 24.39
C LEU A 10 30.86 10.97 23.21
N GLY A 11 31.81 10.74 22.30
CA GLY A 11 31.73 9.67 21.29
C GLY A 11 31.08 10.08 19.97
N LEU A 12 31.90 10.54 19.02
CA LEU A 12 31.52 10.82 17.62
C LEU A 12 30.76 9.67 16.93
N SER A 13 30.90 8.44 17.43
CA SER A 13 30.26 7.24 16.87
C SER A 13 28.78 7.08 17.25
N LEU A 14 28.34 7.56 18.42
CA LEU A 14 26.95 7.40 18.87
C LEU A 14 25.99 8.41 18.19
N ALA A 15 26.51 9.56 17.78
CA ALA A 15 25.74 10.61 17.13
C ALA A 15 25.22 10.21 15.73
N ALA A 16 25.96 9.39 14.99
CA ALA A 16 25.56 8.91 13.67
C ALA A 16 24.40 7.90 13.74
N LEU A 17 24.37 7.02 14.75
CA LEU A 17 23.27 6.07 14.96
C LEU A 17 21.94 6.78 15.26
N MET A 18 21.98 7.89 16.00
CA MET A 18 20.77 8.64 16.37
C MET A 18 20.13 9.38 15.19
N LEU A 19 20.92 9.83 14.20
CA LEU A 19 20.41 10.59 13.06
C LEU A 19 19.60 9.72 12.08
N VAL A 20 20.05 8.50 11.82
CA VAL A 20 19.39 7.58 10.87
C VAL A 20 18.03 7.11 11.42
N GLY A 21 17.94 6.83 12.73
CA GLY A 21 16.67 6.47 13.36
C GLY A 21 15.61 7.59 13.32
N CYS A 22 16.03 8.86 13.43
CA CYS A 22 15.09 9.99 13.34
C CYS A 22 14.52 10.17 11.92
N GLU A 23 15.28 9.88 10.85
CA GLU A 23 14.75 9.94 9.48
C GLU A 23 13.68 8.86 9.26
N GLN A 24 13.93 7.63 9.71
CA GLN A 24 12.97 6.53 9.61
C GLN A 24 11.64 6.87 10.29
N MET A 25 11.66 7.44 11.50
CA MET A 25 10.46 7.85 12.22
C MET A 25 9.67 8.93 11.47
N ASN A 26 10.35 9.92 10.90
CA ASN A 26 9.70 10.97 10.12
C ASN A 26 9.03 10.40 8.86
N VAL A 27 9.69 9.46 8.18
CA VAL A 27 9.12 8.78 7.01
C VAL A 27 7.92 7.90 7.41
N ASP A 28 7.96 7.23 8.55
CA ASP A 28 6.82 6.49 9.10
C ASP A 28 5.60 7.40 9.36
N GLU A 29 5.83 8.58 9.93
CA GLU A 29 4.78 9.61 10.11
C GLU A 29 4.24 10.10 8.77
N GLN A 30 5.11 10.27 7.76
CA GLN A 30 4.70 10.65 6.41
C GLN A 30 3.82 9.58 5.76
N VAL A 31 4.19 8.29 5.85
CA VAL A 31 3.35 7.18 5.38
C VAL A 31 2.01 7.16 6.11
N ALA A 32 1.99 7.40 7.42
CA ALA A 32 0.74 7.47 8.18
C ALA A 32 -0.13 8.68 7.80
N ALA A 33 0.46 9.82 7.45
CA ALA A 33 -0.27 10.98 6.94
C ALA A 33 -0.88 10.70 5.57
N LEU A 34 -0.11 10.15 4.64
CA LEU A 34 -0.58 9.75 3.31
C LEU A 34 -1.71 8.72 3.40
N CYS A 35 -1.54 7.71 4.25
CA CYS A 35 -2.55 6.68 4.42
C CYS A 35 -3.86 7.21 5.01
N ARG A 36 -3.82 8.22 5.89
CA ARG A 36 -5.04 8.90 6.38
C ARG A 36 -5.75 9.71 5.30
N GLN A 37 -5.02 10.16 4.28
CA GLN A 37 -5.58 10.98 3.21
C GLN A 37 -6.38 10.12 2.23
N ASP A 38 -5.80 9.04 1.72
CA ASP A 38 -6.42 8.21 0.67
C ASP A 38 -6.10 6.71 0.75
N GLY A 39 -5.39 6.27 1.80
CA GLY A 39 -5.01 4.87 1.96
C GLY A 39 -6.21 3.97 2.27
N GLY A 40 -6.16 2.74 1.76
CA GLY A 40 -7.20 1.74 1.94
C GLY A 40 -8.16 1.61 0.76
N ILE A 41 -9.24 0.87 0.98
CA ILE A 41 -10.21 0.51 -0.04
C ILE A 41 -11.30 1.57 -0.09
N LYS A 42 -11.56 2.09 -1.28
CA LYS A 42 -12.72 2.91 -1.61
C LYS A 42 -13.57 2.19 -2.65
N VAL A 43 -14.76 1.75 -2.25
CA VAL A 43 -15.73 1.18 -3.18
C VAL A 43 -16.67 2.28 -3.66
N HIS A 44 -16.73 2.46 -4.97
CA HIS A 44 -17.64 3.39 -5.63
C HIS A 44 -18.94 2.70 -6.00
N GLU A 45 -18.86 1.46 -6.49
CA GLU A 45 -19.99 0.64 -6.87
C GLU A 45 -19.70 -0.82 -6.53
N LYS A 46 -20.67 -1.49 -5.88
CA LYS A 46 -20.60 -2.93 -5.65
C LYS A 46 -21.26 -3.67 -6.80
N VAL A 47 -20.60 -4.71 -7.27
CA VAL A 47 -21.11 -5.60 -8.31
C VAL A 47 -21.56 -6.89 -7.67
N LEU A 48 -22.82 -7.27 -7.90
CA LEU A 48 -23.37 -8.54 -7.44
C LEU A 48 -23.18 -9.59 -8.53
N LEU A 49 -22.36 -10.60 -8.23
CA LEU A 49 -22.09 -11.72 -9.13
C LEU A 49 -22.88 -12.96 -8.72
N PRO A 50 -23.35 -13.79 -9.68
CA PRO A 50 -23.85 -15.12 -9.38
C PRO A 50 -22.78 -15.97 -8.68
N ARG A 51 -23.20 -16.89 -7.80
CA ARG A 51 -22.27 -17.76 -7.05
C ARG A 51 -21.38 -18.59 -7.98
N GLU A 52 -21.87 -18.93 -9.17
CA GLU A 52 -21.15 -19.70 -10.18
C GLU A 52 -19.92 -18.94 -10.70
N GLN A 53 -19.93 -17.61 -10.64
CA GLN A 53 -18.82 -16.75 -11.05
C GLN A 53 -17.82 -16.46 -9.93
N LEU A 54 -18.10 -16.91 -8.70
CA LEU A 54 -17.22 -16.77 -7.55
C LEU A 54 -16.49 -18.08 -7.26
N SER A 55 -15.23 -17.98 -6.84
CA SER A 55 -14.45 -19.09 -6.30
C SER A 55 -15.00 -19.49 -4.92
N PRO A 56 -14.60 -20.66 -4.37
CA PRO A 56 -14.95 -21.03 -2.99
C PRO A 56 -14.48 -20.02 -1.93
N HIS A 57 -13.52 -19.15 -2.27
CA HIS A 57 -13.02 -18.11 -1.37
C HIS A 57 -13.72 -16.75 -1.57
N GLY A 58 -14.69 -16.66 -2.50
CA GLY A 58 -15.42 -15.44 -2.83
C GLY A 58 -14.67 -14.50 -3.79
N ASP A 59 -13.54 -14.93 -4.35
CA ASP A 59 -12.86 -14.18 -5.43
C ASP A 59 -13.60 -14.41 -6.76
N PRO A 60 -13.78 -13.40 -7.63
CA PRO A 60 -14.29 -13.61 -8.98
C PRO A 60 -13.39 -14.56 -9.75
N LYS A 61 -13.96 -15.63 -10.34
CA LYS A 61 -13.20 -16.64 -11.10
C LYS A 61 -12.49 -16.06 -12.33
N PHE A 62 -13.00 -14.96 -12.87
CA PHE A 62 -12.41 -14.29 -14.02
C PHE A 62 -11.21 -13.42 -13.65
N PHE A 63 -11.03 -13.03 -12.37
CA PHE A 63 -9.86 -12.27 -11.95
C PHE A 63 -8.61 -13.16 -12.01
N LYS A 64 -7.68 -12.81 -12.90
CA LYS A 64 -6.41 -13.53 -13.08
C LYS A 64 -5.23 -12.77 -12.49
N SER A 65 -5.03 -11.52 -12.91
CA SER A 65 -3.90 -10.69 -12.51
C SER A 65 -4.23 -9.20 -12.64
N TRP A 66 -3.28 -8.35 -12.23
CA TRP A 66 -3.35 -6.89 -12.43
C TRP A 66 -2.69 -6.47 -13.74
N ASN A 67 -3.21 -5.40 -14.33
CA ASN A 67 -2.88 -4.89 -15.67
C ASN A 67 -3.32 -5.83 -16.80
N GLU A 68 -4.40 -6.58 -16.57
CA GLU A 68 -5.04 -7.45 -17.55
C GLU A 68 -6.55 -7.16 -17.63
N GLU A 69 -7.10 -7.39 -18.81
CA GLU A 69 -8.54 -7.44 -19.04
C GLU A 69 -9.06 -8.81 -18.59
N SER A 70 -10.22 -8.84 -17.93
CA SER A 70 -10.76 -10.06 -17.36
C SER A 70 -12.28 -10.01 -17.28
N GLY A 71 -12.94 -10.62 -18.27
CA GLY A 71 -14.38 -10.50 -18.46
C GLY A 71 -14.72 -9.10 -18.97
N ASP A 72 -15.69 -8.44 -18.34
CA ASP A 72 -16.12 -7.07 -18.68
C ASP A 72 -15.39 -6.00 -17.81
N TYR A 73 -14.22 -6.34 -17.27
CA TYR A 73 -13.53 -5.51 -16.28
C TYR A 73 -12.02 -5.40 -16.57
N LEU A 74 -11.51 -4.19 -16.38
CA LEU A 74 -10.08 -3.87 -16.37
C LEU A 74 -9.58 -3.80 -14.93
N PHE A 75 -8.53 -4.57 -14.65
CA PHE A 75 -7.82 -4.53 -13.38
C PHE A 75 -6.51 -3.79 -13.59
N LEU A 76 -6.33 -2.62 -12.98
CA LEU A 76 -5.16 -1.77 -13.19
C LEU A 76 -4.34 -1.65 -11.91
N ALA A 77 -3.02 -1.73 -12.02
CA ALA A 77 -2.09 -1.47 -10.93
C ALA A 77 -1.05 -0.42 -11.36
N LYS A 78 -0.98 0.68 -10.63
CA LYS A 78 -0.04 1.78 -10.84
C LYS A 78 0.90 1.90 -9.65
N ASN A 79 2.20 1.90 -9.91
CA ASN A 79 3.23 2.11 -8.89
C ASN A 79 3.89 3.47 -9.08
N GLU A 80 4.02 4.23 -8.00
CA GLU A 80 4.59 5.58 -8.00
C GLU A 80 5.60 5.71 -6.86
N LYS A 81 6.77 6.30 -7.14
CA LYS A 81 7.77 6.60 -6.12
C LYS A 81 7.52 7.99 -5.54
N ILE A 82 7.11 8.04 -4.28
CA ILE A 82 6.87 9.31 -3.56
C ILE A 82 8.20 9.87 -3.01
N LYS A 83 9.07 8.99 -2.51
CA LYS A 83 10.43 9.32 -2.08
C LYS A 83 11.41 8.25 -2.58
N THR A 84 12.47 8.69 -3.25
CA THR A 84 13.47 7.82 -3.88
C THR A 84 14.74 7.62 -3.05
N SER A 85 15.03 8.52 -2.12
CA SER A 85 16.14 8.36 -1.17
C SER A 85 15.75 7.45 0.00
N SER A 86 16.70 6.66 0.51
CA SER A 86 16.47 5.80 1.68
C SER A 86 16.19 6.65 2.93
N PRO A 87 15.13 6.37 3.72
CA PRO A 87 14.09 5.35 3.50
C PRO A 87 13.15 5.74 2.35
N THR A 88 12.88 4.82 1.42
CA THR A 88 12.02 5.10 0.26
C THR A 88 10.55 5.02 0.63
N ILE A 89 9.70 5.71 -0.13
CA ILE A 89 8.23 5.58 -0.05
C ILE A 89 7.71 5.26 -1.46
N ASP A 90 7.04 4.12 -1.58
CA ASP A 90 6.30 3.72 -2.76
C ASP A 90 4.79 3.83 -2.50
N LYS A 91 4.03 4.27 -3.51
CA LYS A 91 2.56 4.24 -3.55
C LYS A 91 2.14 3.24 -4.62
N THR A 92 1.26 2.31 -4.26
CA THR A 92 0.62 1.41 -5.22
C THR A 92 -0.88 1.67 -5.21
N THR A 93 -1.43 1.97 -6.39
CA THR A 93 -2.85 2.19 -6.61
C THR A 93 -3.40 1.07 -7.48
N TYR A 94 -4.43 0.40 -6.98
CA TYR A 94 -5.20 -0.60 -7.70
C TYR A 94 -6.56 -0.04 -8.06
N THR A 95 -7.01 -0.26 -9.29
CA THR A 95 -8.28 0.26 -9.79
C THR A 95 -9.00 -0.84 -10.54
N ILE A 96 -10.32 -0.95 -10.33
CA ILE A 96 -11.19 -1.85 -11.09
C ILE A 96 -12.14 -0.98 -11.90
N VAL A 97 -12.12 -1.14 -13.22
CA VAL A 97 -12.96 -0.38 -14.16
C VAL A 97 -13.87 -1.35 -14.88
N ARG A 98 -15.15 -1.02 -15.03
CA ARG A 98 -16.08 -1.73 -15.92
C ARG A 98 -15.89 -1.25 -17.34
N GLU A 99 -15.69 -2.16 -18.28
CA GLU A 99 -15.42 -1.80 -19.68
C GLU A 99 -16.64 -1.19 -20.38
N SER A 100 -17.83 -1.73 -20.11
CA SER A 100 -19.04 -1.35 -20.84
C SER A 100 -19.45 0.12 -20.68
N ASP A 101 -19.11 0.75 -19.55
CA ASP A 101 -19.40 2.16 -19.28
C ASP A 101 -18.19 2.98 -18.83
N GLY A 102 -17.00 2.37 -18.76
CA GLY A 102 -15.77 3.00 -18.32
C GLY A 102 -15.76 3.43 -16.85
N LYS A 103 -16.73 3.01 -16.02
CA LYS A 103 -16.81 3.46 -14.63
C LYS A 103 -15.81 2.75 -13.74
N THR A 104 -15.19 3.52 -12.86
CA THR A 104 -14.38 2.98 -11.77
C THR A 104 -15.28 2.43 -10.66
N LEU A 105 -15.20 1.13 -10.41
CA LEU A 105 -16.00 0.43 -9.41
C LEU A 105 -15.36 0.52 -8.02
N GLY A 106 -14.04 0.58 -7.96
CA GLY A 106 -13.30 0.71 -6.72
C GLY A 106 -11.87 1.12 -6.96
N THR A 107 -11.26 1.66 -5.90
CA THR A 107 -9.83 1.94 -5.82
C THR A 107 -9.26 1.41 -4.51
N TYR A 108 -8.03 0.92 -4.54
CA TYR A 108 -7.27 0.56 -3.35
C TYR A 108 -5.90 1.20 -3.42
N VAL A 109 -5.58 2.01 -2.41
CA VAL A 109 -4.28 2.68 -2.30
C VAL A 109 -3.50 2.08 -1.14
N SER A 110 -2.25 1.72 -1.41
CA SER A 110 -1.29 1.33 -0.40
C SER A 110 0.00 2.14 -0.49
N TYR A 111 0.62 2.34 0.66
CA TYR A 111 1.89 3.01 0.83
C TYR A 111 2.87 2.07 1.52
N LEU A 112 4.12 2.07 1.06
CA LEU A 112 5.16 1.22 1.61
C LEU A 112 6.44 2.03 1.81
N ARG A 113 6.88 2.11 3.07
CA ARG A 113 8.25 2.50 3.40
C ARG A 113 9.16 1.28 3.29
N ARG A 114 10.37 1.43 2.72
CA ARG A 114 11.48 0.46 2.81
C ARG A 114 12.77 1.13 3.25
N GLY A 115 13.61 0.40 4.01
CA GLY A 115 14.93 0.85 4.44
C GLY A 115 14.91 1.90 5.56
N GLY A 116 16.00 2.64 5.74
CA GLY A 116 16.16 3.53 6.90
C GLY A 116 16.75 2.86 8.13
N ASP A 117 17.13 1.58 8.01
CA ASP A 117 17.79 0.86 9.08
C ASP A 117 19.18 1.42 9.34
N ILE A 118 19.56 1.47 10.61
CA ILE A 118 20.89 1.94 11.04
C ILE A 118 21.99 0.97 10.56
N LEU A 119 21.68 -0.32 10.47
CA LEU A 119 22.59 -1.38 10.05
C LEU A 119 21.95 -2.21 8.91
N PRO A 120 21.78 -1.63 7.71
CA PRO A 120 21.01 -2.24 6.62
C PRO A 120 21.67 -3.51 6.04
N ARG A 121 22.91 -3.82 6.43
CA ARG A 121 23.65 -5.03 6.00
C ARG A 121 23.55 -6.20 6.97
N LEU A 122 22.96 -6.02 8.16
CA LEU A 122 22.89 -7.06 9.20
C LEU A 122 21.55 -7.81 9.23
N GLY A 123 20.65 -7.54 8.29
CA GLY A 123 19.34 -8.17 8.23
C GLY A 123 18.52 -7.69 7.04
N PRO A 124 17.30 -8.21 6.88
CA PRO A 124 16.36 -7.68 5.89
C PRO A 124 16.04 -6.22 6.21
N GLU A 125 15.86 -5.41 5.18
CA GLU A 125 15.42 -4.01 5.33
C GLU A 125 14.09 -3.97 6.08
N SER A 126 13.97 -3.04 7.04
CA SER A 126 12.69 -2.80 7.67
C SER A 126 11.71 -2.19 6.67
N ALA A 127 10.45 -2.56 6.82
CA ALA A 127 9.38 -2.09 5.97
C ALA A 127 8.18 -1.68 6.82
N ARG A 128 7.44 -0.66 6.36
CA ARG A 128 6.17 -0.27 6.97
C ARG A 128 5.14 -0.06 5.87
N ALA A 129 4.11 -0.90 5.86
CA ALA A 129 3.01 -0.80 4.93
C ALA A 129 1.80 -0.10 5.55
N CYS A 130 1.03 0.58 4.72
CA CYS A 130 -0.31 1.03 5.06
C CYS A 130 -1.24 0.84 3.85
N PRO A 131 -2.41 0.20 4.03
CA PRO A 131 -2.89 -0.44 5.26
C PRO A 131 -2.07 -1.68 5.65
N GLN A 132 -2.02 -2.03 6.93
CA GLN A 132 -1.23 -3.17 7.42
C GLN A 132 -1.88 -4.54 7.17
N TYR A 133 -3.20 -4.61 7.06
CA TYR A 133 -3.96 -5.86 6.98
C TYR A 133 -4.85 -5.98 5.75
N THR A 134 -4.61 -5.13 4.75
CA THR A 134 -5.41 -5.12 3.52
C THR A 134 -4.60 -5.72 2.38
N SER A 135 -5.15 -6.75 1.75
CA SER A 135 -4.61 -7.32 0.51
C SER A 135 -5.38 -6.82 -0.71
N ASP A 136 -4.71 -6.90 -1.86
CA ASP A 136 -5.32 -6.70 -3.17
C ASP A 136 -6.49 -7.67 -3.43
N ARG A 137 -6.42 -8.91 -2.93
CA ARG A 137 -7.57 -9.84 -2.95
C ARG A 137 -8.75 -9.35 -2.12
N LEU A 138 -8.51 -8.82 -0.92
CA LEU A 138 -9.59 -8.26 -0.11
C LEU A 138 -10.29 -7.12 -0.85
N PHE A 139 -9.54 -6.28 -1.56
CA PHE A 139 -10.09 -5.23 -2.40
C PHE A 139 -11.02 -5.78 -3.49
N VAL A 140 -10.56 -6.76 -4.29
CA VAL A 140 -11.38 -7.39 -5.34
C VAL A 140 -12.68 -7.96 -4.75
N ARG A 141 -12.60 -8.69 -3.64
CA ARG A 141 -13.77 -9.27 -2.94
C ARG A 141 -14.71 -8.22 -2.34
N THR A 142 -14.22 -7.03 -2.04
CA THR A 142 -15.06 -5.95 -1.49
C THR A 142 -15.88 -5.28 -2.60
N VAL A 143 -15.35 -5.24 -3.83
CA VAL A 143 -16.04 -4.72 -5.02
C VAL A 143 -17.04 -5.73 -5.56
N PHE A 144 -16.65 -7.01 -5.64
CA PHE A 144 -17.49 -8.09 -6.15
C PHE A 144 -18.08 -8.93 -5.02
N ALA A 145 -19.39 -8.84 -4.81
CA ALA A 145 -20.12 -9.59 -3.78
C ALA A 145 -21.03 -10.64 -4.41
N SER A 146 -21.38 -11.69 -3.64
CA SER A 146 -22.38 -12.66 -4.08
C SER A 146 -23.75 -11.99 -4.17
N LYS A 147 -24.46 -12.26 -5.25
CA LYS A 147 -25.92 -12.15 -5.29
C LYS A 147 -26.46 -13.35 -4.50
N ASP A 148 -27.25 -13.11 -3.46
CA ASP A 148 -27.88 -14.17 -2.66
C ASP A 148 -28.86 -15.01 -3.48
#